data_AF-E9JQA4-F1
#
_entry.id   AF-E9JQA4-F1
#
_cell.length_a   1.000
_cell.length_b   1.000
_cell.length_c   1.000
_cell.angle_alpha   90.00
_cell.angle_beta   90.00
_cell.angle_gamma   90.00
#
_symmetry.space_group_name_H-M   'P 1'
#
loop_
_entity.id
_entity.type
_entity.pdbx_description
1 polymer ?
#
loop_
_entity_poly.entity_id
_entity_poly.type
_entity_poly.pdbx_seq_one_letter_code
_entity_poly.pdbx_strand_id
1 'polypeptide(L)' 'MLNSSFIEETNEVILKGSHNIGIAMATAHGLVVPNIKKVQSLSILE' A
#
# COMPACT_ATOMS: atom_id res chain seq x y z
N MET A 1 -8.15 -10.87 -6.15
CA MET A 1 -7.40 -9.65 -6.53
C MET A 1 -6.74 -9.11 -5.28
N LEU A 2 -5.43 -8.82 -5.29
CA LEU A 2 -4.67 -8.44 -4.09
C LEU A 2 -4.41 -6.93 -3.97
N ASN A 3 -4.02 -6.25 -5.07
CA ASN A 3 -3.79 -4.80 -5.07
C ASN A 3 -5.05 -4.02 -5.46
N SER A 4 -6.05 -4.04 -4.59
CA SER A 4 -7.36 -3.44 -4.86
C SER A 4 -7.99 -2.87 -3.59
N SER A 5 -9.04 -2.06 -3.76
CA SER A 5 -9.96 -1.69 -2.67
C SER A 5 -11.39 -1.87 -3.14
N PHE A 6 -12.27 -2.20 -2.20
CA PHE A 6 -13.70 -2.30 -2.45
C PHE A 6 -14.38 -0.99 -2.05
N ILE A 7 -15.33 -0.52 -2.86
CA ILE A 7 -16.23 0.59 -2.56
C ILE A 7 -17.59 -0.02 -2.25
N GLU A 8 -18.06 0.15 -1.02
CA GLU A 8 -19.32 -0.44 -0.55
C GLU A 8 -20.53 0.26 -1.17
N GLU A 9 -20.47 1.58 -1.32
CA GLU A 9 -21.58 2.42 -1.79
C GLU A 9 -21.98 2.10 -3.24
N THR A 10 -21.01 1.76 -4.09
CA THR A 10 -21.23 1.41 -5.51
C THR A 10 -21.13 -0.09 -5.77
N ASN A 11 -20.76 -0.89 -4.76
CA ASN A 11 -20.48 -2.32 -4.88
C ASN A 11 -19.43 -2.64 -5.97
N GLU A 12 -18.35 -1.85 -6.00
CA GLU A 12 -17.31 -1.92 -7.02
C GLU A 12 -15.94 -2.28 -6.43
N VAL A 13 -15.10 -2.92 -7.25
CA VAL A 13 -13.69 -3.18 -6.91
C VAL A 13 -12.80 -2.27 -7.74
N ILE A 14 -12.01 -1.41 -7.09
CA ILE A 14 -10.97 -0.62 -7.73
C ILE A 14 -9.67 -1.41 -7.75
N LEU A 15 -9.16 -1.69 -8.95
CA LEU A 15 -7.81 -2.17 -9.17
C LEU A 15 -6.81 -1.01 -9.14
N LYS A 16 -5.71 -1.18 -8.40
CA LYS A 16 -4.66 -0.16 -8.29
C LYS A 16 -3.46 -0.55 -9.16
N GLY A 17 -3.05 0.33 -10.07
CA GLY A 17 -1.89 0.09 -10.93
C GLY A 17 -0.54 0.33 -10.25
N SER A 18 -0.50 1.17 -9.20
CA SER A 18 0.72 1.39 -8.40
C SER A 18 0.74 0.47 -7.19
N HIS A 19 1.89 -0.15 -6.92
CA HIS A 19 2.14 -0.92 -5.71
C HIS A 19 2.72 0.03 -4.66
N ASN A 20 1.86 0.54 -3.78
CA ASN A 20 2.27 1.37 -2.65
C ASN A 20 2.24 0.49 -1.39
N ILE A 21 3.37 -0.09 -1.01
CA ILE A 21 3.43 -1.13 0.02
C ILE A 21 3.65 -0.50 1.39
N GLY A 22 2.73 -0.75 2.32
CA GLY A 22 2.81 -0.31 3.71
C GLY A 22 3.82 -1.15 4.50
N ILE A 23 4.63 -0.50 5.32
CA ILE A 23 5.63 -1.15 6.18
C ILE A 23 5.26 -0.83 7.63
N ALA A 24 4.92 -1.84 8.42
CA ALA A 24 4.68 -1.65 9.84
C ALA A 24 6.00 -1.46 10.59
N MET A 25 6.13 -0.35 11.31
CA MET A 25 7.32 0.00 12.08
C MET A 25 6.96 0.24 13.54
N ALA A 26 7.66 -0.43 14.44
CA ALA A 26 7.60 -0.13 15.86
C ALA A 26 8.49 1.08 16.17
N THR A 27 7.91 2.15 16.71
CA THR A 27 8.62 3.37 17.11
C THR A 27 8.45 3.61 18.62
N ALA A 28 9.23 4.52 19.19
CA ALA A 28 9.08 4.93 20.59
C ALA A 28 7.69 5.54 20.90
N HIS A 29 6.98 6.03 19.88
CA HIS A 29 5.64 6.60 20.00
C HIS A 29 4.53 5.61 19.60
N GLY A 30 4.88 4.34 19.35
CA GLY A 30 3.95 3.29 18.95
C GLY A 30 4.10 2.82 17.50
N LEU A 31 3.06 2.18 16.97
CA LEU A 31 3.03 1.64 15.61
C LEU A 31 2.84 2.77 14.59
N VAL A 32 3.72 2.83 13.60
CA VAL A 32 3.57 3.68 12.41
C VAL A 32 3.58 2.80 11.17
N VAL A 33 2.75 3.12 10.18
CA VAL A 33 2.68 2.37 8.90
C VAL A 33 2.86 3.34 7.73
N PRO A 34 4.09 3.78 7.41
CA PRO A 34 4.37 4.48 6.15
C PRO A 34 4.23 3.51 4.98
N ASN A 35 4.30 4.04 3.76
CA ASN A 35 4.34 3.23 2.54
C ASN A 35 5.41 3.71 1.57
N ILE A 36 6.04 2.77 0.88
CA ILE A 36 6.95 3.03 -0.23
C ILE A 36 6.11 3.13 -1.51
N LYS A 37 6.24 4.22 -2.26
CA LYS A 37 5.41 4.49 -3.44
C LYS A 37 5.97 3.78 -4.66
N LYS A 38 5.08 3.21 -5.49
CA LYS A 38 5.41 2.64 -6.81
C LYS A 38 6.60 1.66 -6.78
N VAL A 39 6.63 0.74 -5.80
CA VAL A 39 7.76 -0.19 -5.62
C VAL A 39 8.05 -1.06 -6.85
N GLN A 40 7.06 -1.26 -7.73
CA GLN A 40 7.27 -1.98 -8.99
C GLN A 40 8.22 -1.26 -9.96
N SER A 41 8.54 0.01 -9.70
CA SER A 41 9.44 0.85 -10.49
C SER A 41 10.77 1.13 -9.78
N LEU A 42 11.01 0.49 -8.63
CA LEU A 42 12.24 0.63 -7.84
C LEU A 42 13.07 -0.66 -7.92
N SER A 43 14.38 -0.54 -7.84
CA SER A 43 15.27 -1.66 -7.56
C SER A 43 15.27 -2.00 -6.06
N ILE A 44 15.95 -3.07 -5.67
CA ILE A 44 15.99 -3.52 -4.26
C ILE A 44 16.72 -2.52 -3.35
N LEU A 45 17.66 -1.75 -3.90
CA LEU A 45 18.48 -0.79 -3.14
C LEU A 45 17.83 0.60 -3.05
N GLU A 46 16.74 0.83 -3.78
CA GLU A 46 15.96 2.07 -3.80
C GLU A 46 14.71 1.97 -2.92
#